data_AF-R9M706-F1
#
_entry.id   AF-R9M706-F1
#
_cell.length_a   1.000
_cell.length_b   1.000
_cell.length_c   1.000
_cell.angle_alpha   90.00
_cell.angle_beta   90.00
_cell.angle_gamma   90.00
#
_symmetry.space_group_name_H-M   'P 1'
#
loop_
_entity.id
_entity.type
_entity.pdbx_description
1 polymer ?
#
loop_
_entity_poly.entity_id
_entity_poly.type
_entity_poly.pdbx_seq_one_letter_code
_entity_poly.pdbx_strand_id
1 'polypeptide(L)' 'MHFQRLEDLRVDHDKTQIEIAEYLNMGRNVYWRYEKGKREIPTWAVLKLADYYKVSTDYLLGRTDQRTPYPPARRR' A
#
# COMPACT_ATOMS: atom_id res chain seq x y z
N MET A 1 -6.03 -2.64 -13.58
CA MET A 1 -6.11 -2.92 -12.13
C MET A 1 -6.42 -1.62 -11.40
N HIS A 2 -7.18 -1.62 -10.31
CA HIS A 2 -7.41 -0.44 -9.46
C HIS A 2 -7.01 -0.82 -8.04
N PHE A 3 -6.14 -0.05 -7.39
CA PHE A 3 -5.65 -0.37 -6.04
C PHE A 3 -6.49 0.38 -5.00
N GLN A 4 -7.78 0.03 -4.93
CA GLN A 4 -8.76 0.68 -4.04
C GLN A 4 -8.28 0.74 -2.58
N ARG A 5 -7.65 -0.34 -2.10
CA ARG A 5 -7.15 -0.46 -0.72
C ARG A 5 -6.08 0.57 -0.36
N LEU A 6 -5.33 1.10 -1.34
CA LEU A 6 -4.36 2.17 -1.10
C LEU A 6 -5.05 3.48 -0.73
N GLU A 7 -6.09 3.83 -1.49
CA GLU A 7 -6.88 5.03 -1.23
C GLU A 7 -7.66 4.89 0.08
N ASP A 8 -8.27 3.73 0.32
CA ASP A 8 -9.03 3.44 1.55
C ASP A 8 -8.14 3.57 2.79
N LEU A 9 -6.98 2.89 2.82
CA LEU A 9 -6.06 2.95 3.97
C LEU A 9 -5.50 4.34 4.18
N ARG A 10 -5.23 5.08 3.11
CA ARG A 10 -4.78 6.47 3.22
C ARG A 10 -5.85 7.34 3.88
N VAL A 11 -7.11 7.21 3.47
CA VAL A 11 -8.24 7.97 4.03
C VAL A 11 -8.53 7.53 5.47
N ASP A 12 -8.55 6.24 5.76
CA ASP A 12 -8.76 5.67 7.11
C ASP A 12 -7.71 6.18 8.13
N HIS A 13 -6.51 6.55 7.66
CA HIS A 13 -5.41 7.06 8.50
C HIS A 13 -5.25 8.59 8.45
N ASP A 14 -6.22 9.31 7.90
CA ASP A 14 -6.20 10.78 7.74
C ASP A 14 -4.94 11.29 7.02
N LYS A 15 -4.48 10.54 6.02
CA LYS A 15 -3.27 10.87 5.25
C LYS A 15 -3.58 11.54 3.92
N THR A 16 -2.72 12.46 3.54
CA THR A 16 -2.72 13.06 2.20
C THR A 16 -1.87 12.24 1.24
N GLN A 17 -2.11 12.39 -0.07
CA GLN A 17 -1.28 11.73 -1.09
C GLN A 17 0.17 12.23 -1.06
N ILE A 18 0.41 13.45 -0.57
CA ILE A 18 1.75 14.03 -0.46
C ILE A 18 2.52 13.29 0.64
N GLU A 19 1.93 13.13 1.83
CA GLU A 19 2.59 12.44 2.95
C GLU A 19 3.01 11.00 2.60
N ILE A 20 2.15 10.25 1.90
CA ILE A 20 2.51 8.87 1.50
C ILE A 20 3.56 8.87 0.39
N ALA A 21 3.49 9.82 -0.55
CA ALA A 21 4.50 9.95 -1.58
C ALA A 21 5.88 10.31 -0.99
N GLU A 22 5.91 11.21 0.01
CA GLU A 22 7.12 11.56 0.76
C GLU A 22 7.68 10.36 1.54
N TYR A 23 6.82 9.60 2.22
CA TYR A 23 7.21 8.36 2.89
C TYR A 23 7.86 7.34 1.93
N LEU A 24 7.35 7.28 0.70
CA LEU A 24 7.90 6.43 -0.36
C LEU A 24 9.03 7.08 -1.15
N ASN A 25 9.45 8.30 -0.81
CA ASN A 25 10.45 9.09 -1.50
C ASN A 25 10.16 9.24 -3.02
N MET A 26 8.95 9.65 -3.35
CA MET A 26 8.49 9.85 -4.73
C MET A 26 7.56 11.07 -4.86
N GLY A 27 7.25 11.46 -6.11
CA GLY A 27 6.31 12.55 -6.36
C GLY A 27 4.85 12.14 -6.12
N ARG A 28 4.03 13.07 -5.59
CA ARG A 28 2.58 12.88 -5.35
C ARG A 28 1.80 12.34 -6.55
N ASN A 29 2.10 12.83 -7.75
CA ASN A 29 1.46 12.36 -8.99
C ASN A 29 1.78 10.89 -9.31
N VAL A 30 2.95 10.38 -8.89
CA VAL A 30 3.31 8.97 -9.06
C VAL A 30 2.45 8.12 -8.14
N TYR A 31 2.32 8.50 -6.87
CA TYR A 31 1.48 7.80 -5.91
C TYR A 31 0.00 7.81 -6.31
N TRP A 32 -0.53 8.96 -6.75
CA TRP A 32 -1.90 9.06 -7.29
C TRP A 32 -2.15 8.07 -8.46
N ARG A 33 -1.17 7.91 -9.37
CA ARG A 33 -1.27 6.93 -10.46
C ARG A 33 -1.33 5.50 -9.95
N TYR A 34 -0.70 5.18 -8.82
CA TYR A 34 -0.84 3.87 -8.18
C TYR A 34 -2.25 3.69 -7.63
N GLU A 35 -2.78 4.63 -6.83
CA GLU A 35 -4.16 4.52 -6.30
C GLU A 35 -5.18 4.28 -7.42
N LYS A 36 -5.10 5.07 -8.49
CA LYS A 36 -6.00 4.95 -9.65
C LYS A 36 -5.65 3.82 -10.61
N GLY A 37 -4.60 3.03 -10.31
CA GLY A 37 -4.18 1.90 -11.13
C GLY A 37 -3.76 2.25 -12.56
N LYS A 38 -3.38 3.52 -12.77
CA LYS A 38 -2.83 4.06 -14.02
C LYS A 38 -1.37 3.69 -14.21
N ARG A 39 -0.71 3.24 -13.14
CA ARG A 39 0.66 2.74 -13.14
C ARG A 39 0.74 1.55 -12.19
N GLU A 40 1.52 0.55 -12.58
CA GLU A 40 1.84 -0.57 -11.70
C GLU A 40 2.66 -0.10 -10.51
N ILE A 41 2.30 -0.60 -9.32
CA ILE A 41 3.04 -0.32 -8.09
C ILE A 41 4.23 -1.27 -7.99
N PRO A 42 5.45 -0.77 -7.79
CA PRO A 42 6.62 -1.64 -7.64
C PRO A 42 6.55 -2.39 -6.31
N THR A 43 7.06 -3.62 -6.27
CA THR A 43 7.00 -4.51 -5.11
C THR A 43 7.55 -3.89 -3.83
N TRP A 44 8.63 -3.12 -3.91
CA TRP A 44 9.22 -2.45 -2.75
C TRP A 44 8.26 -1.44 -2.10
N ALA A 45 7.40 -0.78 -2.89
CA ALA A 45 6.41 0.16 -2.37
C ALA A 45 5.26 -0.58 -1.70
N VAL A 46 4.83 -1.71 -2.27
CA VAL A 46 3.84 -2.60 -1.64
C VAL A 46 4.32 -3.07 -0.27
N LEU A 47 5.58 -3.49 -0.16
CA LEU A 47 6.17 -3.92 1.12
C LEU A 47 6.18 -2.78 2.14
N LYS A 48 6.69 -1.59 1.76
CA LYS A 48 6.68 -0.42 2.65
C LYS A 48 5.29 -0.03 3.12
N LEU A 49 4.29 -0.07 2.23
CA LEU A 49 2.91 0.27 2.59
C LEU A 49 2.27 -0.79 3.48
N ALA A 50 2.57 -2.07 3.24
CA ALA A 50 2.14 -3.17 4.12
C ALA A 50 2.66 -2.97 5.54
N ASP A 51 3.95 -2.66 5.66
CA ASP A 51 4.58 -2.40 6.95
C ASP A 51 4.05 -1.13 7.62
N TYR A 52 3.86 -0.05 6.84
CA TYR A 52 3.33 1.23 7.32
C TYR A 52 1.91 1.09 7.90
N TYR A 53 1.01 0.46 7.15
CA TYR A 53 -0.39 0.27 7.56
C TYR A 53 -0.60 -0.98 8.43
N LYS A 54 0.44 -1.77 8.68
CA LYS A 54 0.40 -3.04 9.42
C LYS A 54 -0.62 -4.02 8.86
N VAL A 55 -0.64 -4.16 7.54
CA VAL A 55 -1.55 -5.07 6.81
C VAL A 55 -0.78 -6.08 5.98
N SER A 56 -1.43 -7.16 5.56
CA SER A 56 -0.84 -8.10 4.59
C SER A 56 -0.72 -7.49 3.19
N THR A 57 0.28 -7.93 2.42
CA THR A 57 0.41 -7.56 1.01
C THR A 57 -0.77 -8.07 0.18
N ASP A 58 -1.31 -9.23 0.52
CA ASP A 58 -2.50 -9.78 -0.15
C ASP A 58 -3.75 -8.93 0.12
N TYR A 59 -3.88 -8.32 1.31
CA TYR A 59 -4.92 -7.34 1.57
C TYR A 59 -4.74 -6.10 0.68
N LEU A 60 -3.53 -5.52 0.64
CA LEU A 60 -3.24 -4.34 -0.19
C LEU A 60 -3.50 -4.57 -1.68
N LEU A 61 -3.18 -5.76 -2.17
CA LEU A 61 -3.36 -6.14 -3.58
C LEU A 61 -4.78 -6.66 -3.88
N GLY A 62 -5.67 -6.70 -2.89
CA GLY A 62 -7.08 -7.10 -3.07
C GLY A 62 -7.29 -8.60 -3.29
N ARG A 63 -6.37 -9.45 -2.83
CA ARG A 63 -6.47 -10.92 -2.88
C ARG A 63 -7.21 -11.52 -1.69
N THR A 64 -7.31 -10.77 -0.59
CA THR A 64 -8.02 -11.17 0.63
C THR A 64 -8.61 -9.94 1.33
N ASP A 65 -9.68 -10.14 2.08
CA ASP A 65 -10.22 -9.13 3.01
C ASP A 65 -9.59 -9.22 4.41
N GLN A 66 -8.72 -10.21 4.64
CA GLN A 66 -7.98 -10.35 5.89
C GLN A 66 -6.84 -9.32 5.97
N ARG A 67 -7.05 -8.26 6.76
CA ARG A 67 -6.04 -7.22 7.02
C ARG A 67 -4.78 -7.77 7.68
N THR A 68 -4.92 -8.77 8.54
CA THR A 68 -3.86 -9.24 9.43
C THR A 68 -2.64 -9.76 8.65
N PRO A 69 -1.43 -9.27 8.93
CA PRO A 69 -0.21 -9.83 8.37
C PRO A 69 -0.06 -11.30 8.77
N TYR A 70 0.55 -12.09 7.88
CA TYR A 70 0.87 -13.49 8.20
C TYR A 70 1.92 -13.57 9.31
N PRO A 71 1.91 -14.63 10.12
CA PRO A 71 2.98 -14.89 11.07
C PRO A 71 4.34 -14.83 10.36
N PRO A 72 5.40 -14.32 11.01
CA PRO A 72 6.72 -14.27 10.40
C PRO A 72 7.13 -15.67 9.94
N ALA A 73 7.74 -15.73 8.76
CA ALA A 73 8.27 -16.99 8.24
C ALA A 73 9.17 -17.61 9.31
N ARG A 74 8.91 -18.88 9.66
CA ARG A 74 9.79 -19.62 10.57
C ARG A 74 11.18 -19.57 9.96
N ARG A 75 12.11 -18.90 10.64
CA ARG A 75 13.53 -18.95 10.26
C ARG A 75 13.92 -20.43 10.26
N ARG A 76 14.23 -20.95 9.08
CA ARG A 76 14.84 -22.28 8.93
C ARG A 76 16.33 -22.17 9.24
#